data_AF-A0A959WYJ9-F1
#
_entry.id   AF-A0A959WYJ9-F1
#
_cell.length_a   1.000
_cell.length_b   1.000
_cell.length_c   1.000
_cell.angle_alpha   90.00
_cell.angle_beta   90.00
_cell.angle_gamma   90.00
#
_symmetry.space_group_name_H-M   'P 1'
#
loop_
_entity.id
_entity.type
_entity.pdbx_description
1 polymer ?
#
loop_
_entity_poly.entity_id
_entity_poly.type
_entity_poly.pdbx_seq_one_letter_code
_entity_poly.pdbx_strand_id
1 'polypeptide(L)'
;MSRHAAARGTSQATVSDSQKPESSRLSWWWKAPLSALLVGILAIMVSTIAFGATRPNTGNPPAPEASASSTPPSVLHSPLVAPPELAPAPDLPEVDAQIAAIEEKYNVTIGITITPVAGVYQRQQATWYGGTLRSGDALATIDVAMALAILDQERQPQQRDYMFNKALADDSAAGDEALWAFLGTPEQAASATTQVLRDYADHRTTVPSSGVGGDSSSPYLATQWALDQQSQLMAALRCDYSRVNPVLSKLNDPADNPWGLQTLPMSYSKGAWGVTSNGGMLVRQFGLIRLADGNTVGIAMAASQASDDPAVGRAAITELSNQVRRLATGFDDARCS
;
A
#
# COMPACT_ATOMS: atom_id res chain seq x y z
N MET A 1 -37.85 39.38 44.19
CA MET A 1 -37.92 39.38 45.67
C MET A 1 -37.18 38.15 46.18
N SER A 2 -36.49 38.32 47.31
CA SER A 2 -35.86 37.31 48.17
C SER A 2 -34.47 36.77 47.80
N ARG A 3 -33.53 37.26 48.62
CA ARG A 3 -32.14 36.89 48.89
C ARG A 3 -32.01 35.42 49.32
N HIS A 4 -30.87 34.81 49.03
CA HIS A 4 -30.04 34.16 50.05
C HIS A 4 -28.56 34.19 49.68
N ALA A 5 -27.74 34.36 50.73
CA ALA A 5 -26.31 34.58 50.75
C ALA A 5 -25.64 33.46 51.53
N ALA A 6 -24.40 33.12 51.17
CA ALA A 6 -23.31 32.53 51.97
C ALA A 6 -22.37 31.75 51.03
N ALA A 7 -21.09 31.55 51.24
CA ALA A 7 -20.04 32.19 52.03
C ALA A 7 -18.71 31.49 51.63
N ARG A 8 -17.61 32.24 51.66
CA ARG A 8 -16.21 31.85 51.93
C ARG A 8 -15.61 30.57 51.32
N GLY A 9 -14.48 30.77 50.64
CA GLY A 9 -13.48 29.74 50.36
C GLY A 9 -12.21 30.34 49.75
N THR A 10 -11.46 31.12 50.52
CA THR A 10 -10.11 31.59 50.16
C THR A 10 -9.11 30.44 50.29
N SER A 11 -8.63 29.90 49.16
CA SER A 11 -7.46 29.03 49.14
C SER A 11 -6.23 29.84 48.71
N GLN A 12 -5.38 30.14 49.69
CA GLN A 12 -4.01 30.57 49.48
C GLN A 12 -3.21 29.36 48.98
N ALA A 13 -2.66 29.43 47.77
CA ALA A 13 -1.61 28.54 47.31
C ALA A 13 -0.27 29.22 47.63
N THR A 14 0.44 28.68 48.60
CA THR A 14 1.85 28.99 48.90
C THR A 14 2.71 28.56 47.72
N VAL A 15 3.26 29.53 46.99
CA VAL A 15 4.33 29.32 46.02
C VAL A 15 5.64 29.29 46.82
N SER A 16 6.25 28.12 46.92
CA SER A 16 7.56 27.96 47.53
C SER A 16 8.64 28.48 46.58
N ASP A 17 9.53 29.23 47.19
CA ASP A 17 10.65 29.97 46.60
C ASP A 17 11.81 29.05 46.17
N SER A 18 12.44 29.42 45.05
CA SER A 18 13.86 29.28 44.72
C SER A 18 14.59 27.93 44.87
N GLN A 19 14.89 27.30 43.72
CA GLN A 19 16.15 26.56 43.53
C GLN A 19 16.90 27.07 42.30
N LYS A 20 18.02 27.76 42.57
CA LYS A 20 19.10 28.09 41.62
C LYS A 20 19.77 26.81 41.11
N PRO A 21 20.10 26.69 39.80
CA PRO A 21 21.06 25.70 39.36
C PRO A 21 22.49 26.18 39.61
N GLU A 22 23.28 25.34 40.29
CA GLU A 22 24.72 25.48 40.50
C GLU A 22 25.48 25.52 39.16
N SER A 23 26.37 26.50 39.05
CA SER A 23 27.36 26.63 38.00
C SER A 23 28.66 25.89 38.34
N SER A 24 29.33 25.39 37.30
CA SER A 24 30.65 24.72 37.26
C SER A 24 30.56 23.21 37.50
N ARG A 25 31.12 22.35 36.64
CA ARG A 25 32.53 22.32 36.22
C ARG A 25 32.64 21.62 34.86
N LEU A 26 33.01 22.32 33.79
CA LEU A 26 33.70 21.78 32.57
C LEU A 26 33.84 22.82 31.43
N SER A 27 33.88 24.12 31.72
CA SER A 27 34.09 25.17 30.69
C SER A 27 35.56 25.47 30.36
N TRP A 28 36.52 24.64 30.81
CA TRP A 28 37.96 24.89 30.62
C TRP A 28 38.52 24.51 29.24
N TRP A 29 37.67 24.14 28.27
CA TRP A 29 38.12 23.77 26.91
C TRP A 29 37.93 24.87 25.85
N TRP A 30 37.38 26.04 26.22
CA TRP A 30 36.99 27.08 25.26
C TRP A 30 37.96 28.27 25.13
N LYS A 31 39.24 28.10 25.47
CA LYS A 31 40.32 29.08 25.16
C LYS A 31 41.67 28.44 24.78
N ALA A 32 41.67 27.33 24.06
CA ALA A 32 42.91 26.85 23.43
C ALA A 32 43.19 27.70 22.18
N PRO A 33 44.38 28.32 22.03
CA PRO A 33 44.74 29.03 20.81
C PRO A 33 44.79 28.05 19.63
N LEU A 34 44.31 28.47 18.45
CA LEU A 34 44.25 27.67 17.21
C LEU A 34 45.57 26.96 16.85
N SER A 35 46.71 27.45 17.33
CA SER A 35 48.03 26.84 17.17
C SER A 35 48.19 25.49 17.89
N ALA A 36 47.52 25.26 19.02
CA ALA A 36 47.62 24.01 19.77
C ALA A 36 46.83 22.86 19.11
N LEU A 37 45.72 23.18 18.44
CA LEU A 37 44.89 22.21 17.70
C LEU A 37 45.57 21.73 16.41
N LEU A 38 46.30 22.62 15.72
CA LEU A 38 47.07 22.28 14.51
C LEU A 38 48.26 21.36 14.80
N VAL A 39 48.96 21.53 15.93
CA VAL A 39 50.07 20.66 16.34
C VAL A 39 49.58 19.24 16.69
N GLY A 40 48.40 19.12 17.31
CA GLY A 40 47.80 17.83 17.62
C GLY A 40 47.39 17.03 16.38
N ILE A 41 46.83 17.69 15.36
CA ILE A 41 46.42 17.04 14.11
C ILE A 41 47.64 16.62 13.27
N LEU A 42 48.71 17.42 13.26
CA LEU A 42 49.95 17.10 12.53
C LEU A 42 50.68 15.88 13.14
N ALA A 43 50.69 15.75 14.47
CA ALA A 43 51.31 14.60 15.14
C ALA A 43 50.59 13.28 14.87
N ILE A 44 49.26 13.31 14.70
CA ILE A 44 48.45 12.13 14.36
C ILE A 44 48.63 11.73 12.89
N MET A 45 48.75 12.70 11.97
CA MET A 45 49.00 12.46 10.54
C MET A 45 50.41 11.91 10.25
N VAL A 46 51.43 12.32 10.99
CA VAL A 46 52.80 11.78 10.83
C VAL A 46 52.91 10.35 11.36
N SER A 47 52.08 9.97 12.34
CA SER A 47 52.06 8.62 12.92
C SER A 47 51.42 7.57 12.01
N THR A 48 50.52 7.95 11.09
CA THR A 48 49.87 7.01 10.16
C THR A 48 50.67 6.75 8.88
N ILE A 49 51.63 7.61 8.52
CA ILE A 49 52.47 7.44 7.32
C ILE A 49 53.70 6.55 7.61
N ALA A 50 54.10 6.37 8.88
CA ALA A 50 55.26 5.56 9.25
C ALA A 50 55.02 4.04 9.32
N PHE A 51 53.76 3.56 9.22
CA PHE A 51 53.45 2.11 9.21
C PHE A 51 53.16 1.54 7.80
N GLY A 52 53.35 2.34 6.75
CA GLY A 52 53.13 1.94 5.35
C GLY A 52 54.39 1.57 4.57
N ALA A 53 55.59 1.71 5.15
CA ALA A 53 56.85 1.64 4.42
C ALA A 53 57.86 0.64 4.99
N THR A 54 57.45 -0.59 5.29
CA THR A 54 58.36 -1.74 5.45
C THR A 54 57.69 -3.05 5.00
N ARG A 55 57.55 -3.24 3.68
CA ARG A 55 57.40 -4.58 3.11
C ARG A 55 58.74 -5.01 2.49
N PRO A 56 59.36 -6.12 2.95
CA PRO A 56 60.54 -6.68 2.32
C PRO A 56 60.22 -7.15 0.90
N ASN A 57 61.13 -6.83 -0.01
CA ASN A 57 61.15 -7.28 -1.39
C ASN A 57 61.36 -8.81 -1.40
N THR A 58 60.28 -9.58 -1.57
CA THR A 58 60.34 -11.02 -1.86
C THR A 58 59.76 -11.21 -3.25
N GLY A 59 60.58 -11.77 -4.15
CA GLY A 59 60.23 -11.92 -5.56
C GLY A 59 58.96 -12.74 -5.74
N ASN A 60 58.26 -12.47 -6.85
CA ASN A 60 57.08 -13.22 -7.26
C ASN A 60 57.35 -14.74 -7.21
N PRO A 61 56.59 -15.53 -6.42
CA PRO A 61 56.61 -16.97 -6.58
C PRO A 61 56.02 -17.34 -7.96
N PRO A 62 56.53 -18.39 -8.62
CA PRO A 62 55.94 -18.87 -9.88
C PRO A 62 54.49 -19.27 -9.66
N ALA A 63 53.66 -19.05 -10.69
CA ALA A 63 52.24 -19.37 -10.67
C ALA A 63 52.01 -20.84 -10.26
N PRO A 64 51.09 -21.12 -9.33
CA PRO A 64 50.75 -22.50 -8.99
C PRO A 64 50.16 -23.19 -10.22
N GLU A 65 50.75 -24.31 -10.62
CA GLU A 65 50.17 -25.22 -11.61
C GLU A 65 48.78 -25.66 -11.16
N ALA A 66 47.81 -25.54 -12.05
CA ALA A 66 46.45 -25.98 -11.83
C ALA A 66 46.43 -27.50 -11.64
N SER A 67 46.45 -27.94 -10.38
CA SER A 67 46.07 -29.31 -10.01
C SER A 67 44.55 -29.42 -10.16
N ALA A 68 44.10 -30.09 -11.22
CA ALA A 68 42.70 -30.43 -11.41
C ALA A 68 42.26 -31.39 -10.28
N SER A 69 41.72 -30.83 -9.21
CA SER A 69 40.92 -31.59 -8.25
C SER A 69 39.52 -31.75 -8.85
N SER A 70 39.20 -32.96 -9.26
CA SER A 70 37.86 -33.35 -9.68
C SER A 70 36.93 -33.38 -8.45
N THR A 71 36.32 -32.24 -8.13
CA THR A 71 35.16 -32.20 -7.24
C THR A 71 34.02 -32.95 -7.95
N PRO A 72 33.38 -33.96 -7.34
CA PRO A 72 32.16 -34.50 -7.92
C PRO A 72 31.14 -33.37 -7.99
N PRO A 73 30.34 -33.26 -9.07
CA PRO A 73 29.36 -32.19 -9.16
C PRO A 73 28.41 -32.34 -7.98
N SER A 74 28.37 -31.33 -7.10
CA SER A 74 27.24 -31.12 -6.22
C SER A 74 26.04 -30.93 -7.13
N VAL A 75 25.28 -32.00 -7.35
CA VAL A 75 23.97 -31.91 -7.97
C VAL A 75 23.12 -31.13 -6.97
N LEU A 76 22.98 -29.82 -7.23
CA LEU A 76 21.97 -28.99 -6.60
C LEU A 76 20.62 -29.58 -7.00
N HIS A 77 20.09 -30.48 -6.17
CA HIS A 77 18.69 -30.87 -6.22
C HIS A 77 17.88 -29.72 -5.63
N SER A 78 17.70 -28.66 -6.42
CA SER A 78 16.54 -27.79 -6.25
C SER A 78 15.44 -28.37 -7.11
N PRO A 79 14.42 -29.04 -6.57
CA PRO A 79 13.14 -28.99 -7.24
C PRO A 79 12.69 -27.52 -7.13
N LEU A 80 13.03 -26.70 -8.12
CA LEU A 80 12.16 -25.57 -8.43
C LEU A 80 10.86 -26.25 -8.85
N VAL A 81 9.95 -26.46 -7.90
CA VAL A 81 8.55 -26.73 -8.22
C VAL A 81 8.14 -25.53 -9.08
N ALA A 82 7.98 -25.76 -10.38
CA ALA A 82 7.47 -24.74 -11.27
C ALA A 82 6.14 -24.25 -10.64
N PRO A 83 5.88 -22.94 -10.58
CA PRO A 83 4.59 -22.44 -10.16
C PRO A 83 3.51 -23.20 -10.93
N PRO A 84 2.42 -23.63 -10.27
CA PRO A 84 1.36 -24.35 -10.96
C PRO A 84 0.92 -23.53 -12.16
N GLU A 85 0.97 -24.15 -13.34
CA GLU A 85 0.49 -23.53 -14.58
C GLU A 85 -1.01 -23.28 -14.44
N LEU A 86 -1.41 -22.02 -14.58
CA LEU A 86 -2.81 -21.64 -14.48
C LEU A 86 -3.51 -21.93 -15.80
N ALA A 87 -4.71 -22.48 -15.73
CA ALA A 87 -5.61 -22.51 -16.87
C ALA A 87 -5.82 -21.09 -17.41
N PRO A 88 -5.93 -20.91 -18.73
CA PRO A 88 -6.21 -19.61 -19.31
C PRO A 88 -7.54 -19.06 -18.78
N ALA A 89 -7.62 -17.74 -18.66
CA ALA A 89 -8.88 -17.05 -18.39
C ALA A 89 -9.88 -17.27 -19.55
N PRO A 90 -11.20 -17.16 -19.31
CA PRO A 90 -12.19 -17.25 -20.38
C PRO A 90 -11.95 -16.15 -21.44
N ASP A 91 -12.25 -16.46 -22.70
CA ASP A 91 -12.30 -15.45 -23.76
C ASP A 91 -13.61 -14.66 -23.65
N LEU A 92 -13.53 -13.33 -23.63
CA LEU A 92 -14.67 -12.43 -23.39
C LEU A 92 -14.76 -11.33 -24.47
N PRO A 93 -14.90 -11.70 -25.76
CA PRO A 93 -14.84 -10.75 -26.87
C PRO A 93 -15.96 -9.70 -26.83
N GLU A 94 -17.14 -10.03 -26.30
CA GLU A 94 -18.21 -9.07 -26.10
C GLU A 94 -17.86 -8.02 -25.04
N VAL A 95 -17.13 -8.39 -23.99
CA VAL A 95 -16.65 -7.45 -22.97
C VAL A 95 -15.59 -6.54 -23.59
N ASP A 96 -14.67 -7.08 -24.38
CA ASP A 96 -13.67 -6.28 -25.11
C ASP A 96 -14.31 -5.27 -26.08
N ALA A 97 -15.35 -5.70 -26.82
CA ALA A 97 -16.12 -4.81 -27.67
C ALA A 97 -16.81 -3.69 -26.89
N GLN A 98 -17.34 -3.98 -25.70
CA GLN A 98 -17.91 -2.95 -24.82
C GLN A 98 -16.85 -1.99 -24.29
N ILE A 99 -15.65 -2.48 -23.94
CA ILE A 99 -14.54 -1.61 -23.53
C ILE A 99 -14.22 -0.60 -24.62
N ALA A 100 -14.03 -1.05 -25.87
CA ALA A 100 -13.73 -0.18 -27.00
C ALA A 100 -14.84 0.88 -27.24
N ALA A 101 -16.11 0.46 -27.17
CA ALA A 101 -17.25 1.36 -27.34
C ALA A 101 -17.33 2.41 -26.22
N ILE A 102 -17.02 2.04 -24.97
CA ILE A 102 -17.01 2.95 -23.82
C ILE A 102 -15.81 3.91 -23.91
N GLU A 103 -14.64 3.43 -24.28
CA GLU A 103 -13.45 4.27 -24.51
C GLU A 103 -13.73 5.36 -25.56
N GLU A 104 -14.34 4.99 -26.68
CA GLU A 104 -14.76 5.94 -27.72
C GLU A 104 -15.81 6.93 -27.22
N LYS A 105 -16.88 6.43 -26.57
CA LYS A 105 -18.01 7.26 -26.10
C LYS A 105 -17.58 8.30 -25.06
N TYR A 106 -16.73 7.92 -24.13
CA TYR A 106 -16.32 8.78 -23.02
C TYR A 106 -14.97 9.47 -23.24
N ASN A 107 -14.26 9.13 -24.32
CA ASN A 107 -12.89 9.60 -24.58
C ASN A 107 -11.95 9.35 -23.40
N VAL A 108 -11.96 8.10 -22.93
CA VAL A 108 -11.16 7.60 -21.80
C VAL A 108 -10.28 6.44 -22.26
N THR A 109 -9.22 6.13 -21.50
CA THR A 109 -8.51 4.85 -21.60
C THR A 109 -8.88 3.96 -20.42
N ILE A 110 -9.29 2.73 -20.69
CA ILE A 110 -9.79 1.79 -19.69
C ILE A 110 -8.79 0.66 -19.46
N GLY A 111 -8.81 0.16 -18.23
CA GLY A 111 -8.21 -1.10 -17.85
C GLY A 111 -9.14 -1.84 -16.91
N ILE A 112 -9.24 -3.15 -17.09
CA ILE A 112 -10.03 -4.02 -16.22
C ILE A 112 -9.31 -5.35 -16.02
N THR A 113 -9.44 -5.90 -14.81
CA THR A 113 -9.05 -7.28 -14.52
C THR A 113 -10.14 -8.00 -13.75
N ILE A 114 -10.31 -9.29 -14.03
CA ILE A 114 -11.27 -10.17 -13.35
C ILE A 114 -10.53 -11.42 -12.89
N THR A 115 -10.63 -11.74 -11.61
CA THR A 115 -9.95 -12.87 -10.97
C THR A 115 -10.99 -13.76 -10.28
N PRO A 116 -11.02 -15.07 -10.55
CA PRO A 116 -11.91 -15.99 -9.83
C PRO A 116 -11.57 -16.05 -8.34
N VAL A 117 -12.58 -16.25 -7.49
CA VAL A 117 -12.38 -16.36 -6.05
C VAL A 117 -11.56 -17.61 -5.73
N ALA A 118 -10.41 -17.42 -5.11
CA ALA A 118 -9.57 -18.50 -4.62
C ALA A 118 -8.79 -18.05 -3.37
N GLY A 119 -8.48 -19.00 -2.48
CA GLY A 119 -7.54 -18.77 -1.39
C GLY A 119 -6.16 -18.35 -1.90
N VAL A 120 -5.36 -17.75 -1.03
CA VAL A 120 -3.99 -17.35 -1.38
C VAL A 120 -3.21 -18.57 -1.86
N TYR A 121 -2.57 -18.47 -3.03
CA TYR A 121 -1.86 -19.56 -3.72
C TYR A 121 -2.72 -20.78 -4.16
N GLN A 122 -4.05 -20.73 -4.06
CA GLN A 122 -4.97 -21.81 -4.49
C GLN A 122 -5.61 -21.57 -5.87
N ARG A 123 -5.27 -20.45 -6.52
CA ARG A 123 -5.79 -20.08 -7.84
C ARG A 123 -5.37 -21.11 -8.89
N GLN A 124 -6.32 -21.53 -9.73
CA GLN A 124 -6.10 -22.48 -10.83
C GLN A 124 -6.38 -21.89 -12.22
N GLN A 125 -7.06 -20.75 -12.29
CA GLN A 125 -7.33 -20.02 -13.53
C GLN A 125 -6.68 -18.64 -13.47
N ALA A 126 -6.14 -18.19 -14.60
CA ALA A 126 -5.49 -16.90 -14.72
C ALA A 126 -6.48 -15.73 -14.57
N THR A 127 -5.96 -14.58 -14.14
CA THR A 127 -6.70 -13.30 -14.20
C THR A 127 -6.98 -12.94 -15.65
N TRP A 128 -8.23 -12.60 -15.97
CA TRP A 128 -8.59 -12.01 -17.25
C TRP A 128 -8.22 -10.53 -17.30
N TYR A 129 -7.82 -10.02 -18.47
CA TYR A 129 -7.44 -8.62 -18.68
C TYR A 129 -8.21 -8.04 -19.86
N GLY A 130 -8.74 -6.83 -19.70
CA GLY A 130 -9.36 -6.04 -20.77
C GLY A 130 -8.83 -4.60 -20.81
N GLY A 131 -8.98 -3.95 -21.96
CA GLY A 131 -8.46 -2.60 -22.19
C GLY A 131 -6.93 -2.55 -22.17
N THR A 132 -6.35 -1.36 -22.04
CA THR A 132 -4.88 -1.16 -22.10
C THR A 132 -4.26 -0.63 -20.80
N LEU A 133 -5.04 0.01 -19.93
CA LEU A 133 -4.54 0.46 -18.63
C LEU A 133 -4.29 -0.75 -17.71
N ARG A 134 -3.16 -0.75 -16.99
CA ARG A 134 -2.73 -1.89 -16.15
C ARG A 134 -2.42 -1.51 -14.70
N SER A 135 -2.05 -0.26 -14.45
CA SER A 135 -1.61 0.24 -13.16
C SER A 135 -1.84 1.76 -13.05
N GLY A 136 -1.64 2.29 -11.86
CA GLY A 136 -1.65 3.71 -11.53
C GLY A 136 -1.60 3.92 -10.03
N ASP A 137 -1.63 5.17 -9.59
CA ASP A 137 -1.71 5.58 -8.18
C ASP A 137 -2.93 4.92 -7.52
N ALA A 138 -2.72 4.27 -6.39
CA ALA A 138 -3.78 3.59 -5.64
C ALA A 138 -4.85 4.58 -5.17
N LEU A 139 -4.48 5.83 -4.90
CA LEU A 139 -5.37 6.80 -4.28
C LEU A 139 -5.96 6.18 -2.99
N ALA A 140 -7.18 6.57 -2.61
CA ALA A 140 -7.88 6.01 -1.45
C ALA A 140 -8.31 4.53 -1.64
N THR A 141 -7.95 3.83 -2.73
CA THR A 141 -8.22 2.37 -2.77
C THR A 141 -7.28 1.58 -1.85
N ILE A 142 -6.10 2.13 -1.52
CA ILE A 142 -5.12 1.49 -0.62
C ILE A 142 -5.61 1.39 0.83
N ASP A 143 -6.64 2.17 1.21
CA ASP A 143 -7.21 2.16 2.56
C ASP A 143 -7.73 0.80 2.97
N VAL A 144 -8.15 -0.04 2.00
CA VAL A 144 -8.53 -1.43 2.26
C VAL A 144 -7.34 -2.21 2.84
N ALA A 145 -6.15 -2.08 2.24
CA ALA A 145 -4.94 -2.72 2.74
C ALA A 145 -4.49 -2.14 4.09
N MET A 146 -4.64 -0.83 4.30
CA MET A 146 -4.36 -0.20 5.59
C MET A 146 -5.30 -0.72 6.69
N ALA A 147 -6.60 -0.81 6.41
CA ALA A 147 -7.57 -1.31 7.37
C ALA A 147 -7.35 -2.80 7.69
N LEU A 148 -6.94 -3.61 6.71
CA LEU A 148 -6.49 -4.99 6.95
C LEU A 148 -5.23 -5.02 7.83
N ALA A 149 -4.27 -4.12 7.62
CA ALA A 149 -3.05 -4.05 8.44
C ALA A 149 -3.37 -3.69 9.90
N ILE A 150 -4.45 -2.94 10.13
CA ILE A 150 -4.97 -2.66 11.48
C ILE A 150 -5.55 -3.92 12.12
N LEU A 151 -6.21 -4.80 11.36
CA LEU A 151 -6.72 -6.07 11.90
C LEU A 151 -5.59 -6.99 12.38
N ASP A 152 -4.39 -6.85 11.81
CA ASP A 152 -3.21 -7.63 12.18
C ASP A 152 -2.42 -7.05 13.37
N GLN A 153 -2.84 -5.89 13.90
CA GLN A 153 -2.24 -5.32 15.11
C GLN A 153 -2.71 -6.02 16.38
N GLU A 154 -1.79 -6.26 17.32
CA GLU A 154 -2.11 -6.81 18.65
C GLU A 154 -3.11 -5.92 19.42
N ARG A 155 -3.03 -4.60 19.22
CA ARG A 155 -3.94 -3.62 19.81
C ARG A 155 -4.60 -2.85 18.67
N GLN A 156 -5.90 -3.02 18.52
CA GLN A 156 -6.72 -2.31 17.53
C GLN A 156 -7.33 -1.02 18.11
N PRO A 157 -7.78 -0.06 17.27
CA PRO A 157 -8.38 1.18 17.74
C PRO A 157 -9.65 0.91 18.54
N GLN A 158 -9.88 1.62 19.65
CA GLN A 158 -11.12 1.48 20.43
C GLN A 158 -12.37 1.80 19.60
N GLN A 159 -12.26 2.75 18.67
CA GLN A 159 -13.32 3.16 17.75
C GLN A 159 -13.09 2.64 16.33
N ARG A 160 -12.53 1.42 16.20
CA ARG A 160 -12.19 0.81 14.90
C ARG A 160 -13.34 0.87 13.89
N ASP A 161 -14.55 0.51 14.31
CA ASP A 161 -15.69 0.47 13.38
C ASP A 161 -16.06 1.87 12.85
N TYR A 162 -15.93 2.92 13.67
CA TYR A 162 -16.11 4.31 13.23
C TYR A 162 -15.00 4.75 12.28
N MET A 163 -13.75 4.41 12.60
CA MET A 163 -12.59 4.70 11.74
C MET A 163 -12.73 4.02 10.38
N PHE A 164 -13.12 2.74 10.36
CA PHE A 164 -13.34 1.97 9.12
C PHE A 164 -14.54 2.51 8.32
N ASN A 165 -15.64 2.89 8.98
CA ASN A 165 -16.74 3.59 8.29
C ASN A 165 -16.24 4.86 7.60
N LYS A 166 -15.47 5.69 8.32
CA LYS A 166 -14.99 6.97 7.78
C LYS A 166 -14.09 6.82 6.56
N ALA A 167 -13.14 5.89 6.60
CA ALA A 167 -12.24 5.69 5.47
C ALA A 167 -12.91 4.92 4.32
N LEU A 168 -13.61 3.83 4.62
CA LEU A 168 -14.02 2.86 3.59
C LEU A 168 -15.40 3.11 3.00
N ALA A 169 -16.36 3.59 3.81
CA ALA A 169 -17.73 3.84 3.37
C ALA A 169 -17.97 5.31 3.02
N ASP A 170 -17.53 6.23 3.88
CA ASP A 170 -17.69 7.68 3.66
C ASP A 170 -16.62 8.27 2.73
N ASP A 171 -15.56 7.53 2.41
CA ASP A 171 -14.43 7.96 1.57
C ASP A 171 -13.78 9.27 2.08
N SER A 172 -13.61 9.37 3.41
CA SER A 172 -13.15 10.58 4.08
C SER A 172 -11.63 10.60 4.25
N ALA A 173 -10.99 11.65 3.71
CA ALA A 173 -9.55 11.89 3.91
C ALA A 173 -9.11 11.87 5.38
N ALA A 174 -9.95 12.35 6.31
CA ALA A 174 -9.65 12.28 7.74
C ALA A 174 -9.70 10.84 8.31
N GLY A 175 -10.54 9.98 7.72
CA GLY A 175 -10.55 8.54 7.99
C GLY A 175 -9.27 7.88 7.49
N ASP A 176 -8.83 8.20 6.28
CA ASP A 176 -7.64 7.65 5.63
C ASP A 176 -6.38 8.03 6.44
N GLU A 177 -6.26 9.30 6.82
CA GLU A 177 -5.22 9.80 7.71
C GLU A 177 -5.26 9.10 9.08
N ALA A 178 -6.44 8.81 9.61
CA ALA A 178 -6.59 8.10 10.89
C ALA A 178 -6.16 6.63 10.78
N LEU A 179 -6.42 5.94 9.66
CA LEU A 179 -5.89 4.60 9.40
C LEU A 179 -4.36 4.64 9.40
N TRP A 180 -3.78 5.55 8.61
CA TRP A 180 -2.33 5.69 8.47
C TRP A 180 -1.64 6.01 9.80
N ALA A 181 -2.15 7.02 10.51
CA ALA A 181 -1.59 7.44 11.80
C ALA A 181 -1.68 6.35 12.87
N PHE A 182 -2.72 5.51 12.83
CA PHE A 182 -2.85 4.40 13.77
C PHE A 182 -1.76 3.34 13.59
N LEU A 183 -1.31 3.11 12.34
CA LEU A 183 -0.27 2.13 12.02
C LEU A 183 1.15 2.58 12.45
N GLY A 184 1.31 3.80 12.97
CA GLY A 184 2.55 4.28 13.59
C GLY A 184 3.24 5.39 12.81
N THR A 185 4.58 5.37 12.79
CA THR A 185 5.35 6.28 11.92
C THR A 185 5.09 5.98 10.45
N PRO A 186 5.36 6.91 9.51
CA PRO A 186 5.17 6.64 8.09
C PRO A 186 5.87 5.37 7.59
N GLU A 187 7.05 5.03 8.12
CA GLU A 187 7.78 3.80 7.79
C GLU A 187 7.07 2.55 8.34
N GLN A 188 6.53 2.63 9.56
CA GLN A 188 5.77 1.53 10.15
C GLN A 188 4.46 1.29 9.39
N ALA A 189 3.74 2.35 9.05
CA ALA A 189 2.51 2.28 8.29
C ALA A 189 2.73 1.75 6.86
N ALA A 190 3.75 2.25 6.17
CA ALA A 190 4.16 1.75 4.86
C ALA A 190 4.53 0.26 4.91
N SER A 191 5.32 -0.13 5.90
CA SER A 191 5.76 -1.52 6.09
C SER A 191 4.58 -2.46 6.39
N ALA A 192 3.71 -2.10 7.34
CA ALA A 192 2.54 -2.90 7.72
C ALA A 192 1.56 -3.06 6.54
N THR A 193 1.30 -1.97 5.81
CA THR A 193 0.42 -2.03 4.63
C THR A 193 1.05 -2.86 3.51
N THR A 194 2.35 -2.72 3.27
CA THR A 194 3.07 -3.56 2.30
C THR A 194 3.04 -5.03 2.72
N GLN A 195 3.17 -5.34 4.00
CA GLN A 195 3.11 -6.72 4.50
C GLN A 195 1.75 -7.37 4.19
N VAL A 196 0.64 -6.66 4.40
CA VAL A 196 -0.69 -7.16 4.00
C VAL A 196 -0.73 -7.51 2.52
N LEU A 197 -0.22 -6.64 1.64
CA LEU A 197 -0.17 -6.93 0.21
C LEU A 197 0.61 -8.23 -0.07
N ARG A 198 1.74 -8.44 0.63
CA ARG A 198 2.54 -9.67 0.52
C ARG A 198 1.80 -10.91 1.03
N ASP A 199 1.05 -10.79 2.11
CA ASP A 199 0.23 -11.88 2.68
C ASP A 199 -0.87 -12.34 1.69
N TYR A 200 -1.29 -11.44 0.80
CA TYR A 200 -2.22 -11.71 -0.29
C TYR A 200 -1.54 -11.93 -1.66
N ALA A 201 -0.26 -12.34 -1.66
CA ALA A 201 0.53 -12.70 -2.83
C ALA A 201 0.81 -11.58 -3.85
N ASP A 202 0.55 -10.32 -3.50
CA ASP A 202 1.13 -9.19 -4.22
C ASP A 202 2.58 -9.05 -3.77
N HIS A 203 3.53 -9.46 -4.62
CA HIS A 203 4.97 -9.34 -4.38
C HIS A 203 5.63 -8.16 -5.11
N ARG A 204 4.84 -7.29 -5.76
CA ARG A 204 5.35 -6.22 -6.62
C ARG A 204 5.11 -4.83 -6.07
N THR A 205 3.96 -4.61 -5.40
CA THR A 205 3.61 -3.30 -4.89
C THR A 205 4.29 -3.03 -3.56
N THR A 206 4.84 -1.82 -3.39
CA THR A 206 5.43 -1.34 -2.14
C THR A 206 4.81 0.02 -1.83
N VAL A 207 4.29 0.18 -0.62
CA VAL A 207 3.70 1.44 -0.16
C VAL A 207 4.84 2.38 0.25
N PRO A 208 4.90 3.62 -0.26
CA PRO A 208 5.94 4.57 0.11
C PRO A 208 5.66 5.17 1.51
N SER A 209 6.72 5.47 2.26
CA SER A 209 6.63 6.17 3.55
C SER A 209 6.77 7.70 3.43
N SER A 210 7.10 8.21 2.24
CA SER A 210 7.25 9.64 1.95
C SER A 210 6.80 9.95 0.52
N GLY A 211 6.27 11.16 0.32
CA GLY A 211 5.82 11.63 -0.99
C GLY A 211 6.95 12.22 -1.82
N VAL A 212 6.60 12.60 -3.06
CA VAL A 212 7.54 13.19 -4.01
C VAL A 212 8.05 14.53 -3.47
N GLY A 213 9.37 14.73 -3.50
CA GLY A 213 9.98 15.98 -3.02
C GLY A 213 10.04 16.14 -1.49
N GLY A 214 9.71 15.09 -0.73
CA GLY A 214 9.76 15.11 0.73
C GLY A 214 8.50 15.63 1.42
N ASP A 215 7.43 15.92 0.67
CA ASP A 215 6.10 16.11 1.22
C ASP A 215 5.60 14.78 1.80
N SER A 216 5.28 14.75 3.09
CA SER A 216 4.84 13.55 3.80
C SER A 216 3.32 13.48 3.97
N SER A 217 2.56 14.40 3.37
CA SER A 217 1.10 14.33 3.39
C SER A 217 0.62 13.16 2.52
N SER A 218 0.06 12.14 3.18
CA SER A 218 -0.58 10.96 2.57
C SER A 218 0.21 10.24 1.46
N PRO A 219 1.46 9.79 1.72
CA PRO A 219 2.31 9.16 0.71
C PRO A 219 1.69 7.89 0.12
N TYR A 220 0.88 7.18 0.90
CA TYR A 220 0.19 5.96 0.50
C TYR A 220 -0.70 6.12 -0.75
N LEU A 221 -1.24 7.32 -1.00
CA LEU A 221 -2.07 7.58 -2.19
C LEU A 221 -1.30 7.38 -3.50
N ALA A 222 0.01 7.66 -3.51
CA ALA A 222 0.87 7.52 -4.69
C ALA A 222 1.40 6.09 -4.91
N THR A 223 0.94 5.12 -4.12
CA THR A 223 1.32 3.70 -4.27
C THR A 223 0.99 3.23 -5.69
N GLN A 224 2.00 2.80 -6.44
CA GLN A 224 1.76 2.19 -7.75
C GLN A 224 1.14 0.80 -7.58
N TRP A 225 -0.15 0.68 -7.88
CA TRP A 225 -0.90 -0.55 -7.64
C TRP A 225 -1.57 -1.06 -8.91
N ALA A 226 -1.11 -2.22 -9.36
CA ALA A 226 -1.60 -2.87 -10.57
C ALA A 226 -3.03 -3.41 -10.37
N LEU A 227 -3.82 -3.39 -11.44
CA LEU A 227 -5.23 -3.81 -11.38
C LEU A 227 -5.38 -5.29 -11.06
N ASP A 228 -4.50 -6.15 -11.60
CA ASP A 228 -4.52 -7.59 -11.33
C ASP A 228 -4.29 -7.89 -9.84
N GLN A 229 -3.44 -7.11 -9.18
CA GLN A 229 -3.21 -7.27 -7.74
C GLN A 229 -4.40 -6.83 -6.89
N GLN A 230 -5.14 -5.80 -7.31
CA GLN A 230 -6.40 -5.40 -6.65
C GLN A 230 -7.49 -6.46 -6.81
N SER A 231 -7.70 -6.99 -8.02
CA SER A 231 -8.71 -8.03 -8.23
C SER A 231 -8.32 -9.33 -7.51
N GLN A 232 -7.03 -9.69 -7.47
CA GLN A 232 -6.52 -10.82 -6.70
C GLN A 232 -6.70 -10.64 -5.18
N LEU A 233 -6.41 -9.45 -4.63
CA LEU A 233 -6.66 -9.16 -3.22
C LEU A 233 -8.14 -9.40 -2.89
N MET A 234 -9.08 -8.78 -3.62
CA MET A 234 -10.50 -8.94 -3.34
C MET A 234 -10.98 -10.38 -3.48
N ALA A 235 -10.51 -11.09 -4.52
CA ALA A 235 -10.82 -12.51 -4.71
C ALA A 235 -10.38 -13.36 -3.51
N ALA A 236 -9.18 -13.11 -2.98
CA ALA A 236 -8.65 -13.83 -1.82
C ALA A 236 -9.32 -13.45 -0.50
N LEU A 237 -9.68 -12.17 -0.31
CA LEU A 237 -10.42 -11.71 0.88
C LEU A 237 -11.75 -12.45 1.07
N ARG A 238 -12.37 -12.92 -0.02
CA ARG A 238 -13.59 -13.72 0.07
C ARG A 238 -13.37 -15.05 0.80
N CYS A 239 -12.18 -15.64 0.69
CA CYS A 239 -11.84 -16.88 1.37
C CYS A 239 -11.38 -16.67 2.82
N ASP A 240 -10.99 -15.46 3.20
CA ASP A 240 -10.63 -15.08 4.57
C ASP A 240 -11.76 -14.34 5.31
N TYR A 241 -13.01 -14.57 4.87
CA TYR A 241 -14.15 -13.73 5.23
C TYR A 241 -14.32 -13.53 6.75
N SER A 242 -14.09 -14.55 7.56
CA SER A 242 -14.24 -14.46 9.02
C SER A 242 -13.28 -13.46 9.66
N ARG A 243 -12.03 -13.40 9.18
CA ARG A 243 -11.04 -12.45 9.72
C ARG A 243 -11.32 -11.05 9.19
N VAL A 244 -11.59 -10.92 7.89
CA VAL A 244 -11.65 -9.63 7.21
C VAL A 244 -13.05 -8.99 7.20
N ASN A 245 -14.05 -9.64 7.81
CA ASN A 245 -15.42 -9.15 7.87
C ASN A 245 -15.53 -7.68 8.34
N PRO A 246 -14.80 -7.20 9.37
CA PRO A 246 -14.89 -5.80 9.80
C PRO A 246 -14.53 -4.78 8.72
N VAL A 247 -13.69 -5.17 7.74
CA VAL A 247 -13.31 -4.35 6.58
C VAL A 247 -14.31 -4.57 5.45
N LEU A 248 -14.55 -5.83 5.06
CA LEU A 248 -15.44 -6.16 3.96
C LEU A 248 -16.85 -5.63 4.15
N SER A 249 -17.39 -5.65 5.37
CA SER A 249 -18.75 -5.15 5.62
C SER A 249 -18.90 -3.68 5.18
N LYS A 250 -17.85 -2.87 5.30
CA LYS A 250 -17.88 -1.44 4.97
C LYS A 250 -17.91 -1.18 3.48
N LEU A 251 -17.32 -2.09 2.70
CA LEU A 251 -17.30 -2.01 1.24
C LEU A 251 -18.66 -2.33 0.60
N ASN A 252 -19.62 -2.82 1.38
CA ASN A 252 -20.99 -3.12 0.94
C ASN A 252 -22.01 -2.19 1.63
N ASP A 253 -21.57 -1.21 2.41
CA ASP A 253 -22.46 -0.20 2.97
C ASP A 253 -23.01 0.69 1.84
N PRO A 254 -24.31 1.07 1.86
CA PRO A 254 -24.87 1.94 0.84
C PRO A 254 -24.15 3.29 0.78
N ALA A 255 -23.67 3.67 -0.40
CA ALA A 255 -23.14 5.01 -0.63
C ALA A 255 -24.28 5.99 -0.94
N ASP A 256 -24.16 7.24 -0.49
CA ASP A 256 -25.13 8.30 -0.79
C ASP A 256 -25.22 8.63 -2.29
N ASN A 257 -24.10 8.48 -3.01
CA ASN A 257 -23.99 8.73 -4.44
C ASN A 257 -23.22 7.59 -5.13
N PRO A 258 -23.82 6.39 -5.25
CA PRO A 258 -23.14 5.20 -5.72
C PRO A 258 -22.76 5.33 -7.20
N TRP A 259 -21.60 4.79 -7.57
CA TRP A 259 -21.13 4.72 -8.95
C TRP A 259 -20.32 3.45 -9.17
N GLY A 260 -20.17 3.05 -10.43
CA GLY A 260 -19.41 1.85 -10.78
C GLY A 260 -20.03 0.59 -10.16
N LEU A 261 -19.19 -0.22 -9.53
CA LEU A 261 -19.52 -1.43 -8.80
C LEU A 261 -20.56 -1.19 -7.69
N GLN A 262 -20.54 -0.03 -7.01
CA GLN A 262 -21.49 0.30 -5.93
C GLN A 262 -22.95 0.34 -6.41
N THR A 263 -23.18 0.45 -7.72
CA THR A 263 -24.53 0.41 -8.32
C THR A 263 -25.06 -1.01 -8.49
N LEU A 264 -24.20 -2.02 -8.33
CA LEU A 264 -24.54 -3.42 -8.53
C LEU A 264 -25.04 -4.07 -7.23
N PRO A 265 -26.04 -4.96 -7.29
CA PRO A 265 -26.51 -5.68 -6.12
C PRO A 265 -25.43 -6.64 -5.59
N MET A 266 -25.34 -6.76 -4.26
CA MET A 266 -24.41 -7.66 -3.56
C MET A 266 -22.93 -7.43 -3.96
N SER A 267 -22.58 -6.17 -4.22
CA SER A 267 -21.21 -5.77 -4.51
C SER A 267 -20.48 -5.35 -3.24
N TYR A 268 -19.18 -5.60 -3.20
CA TYR A 268 -18.27 -5.04 -2.21
C TYR A 268 -17.29 -4.20 -2.99
N SER A 269 -17.16 -2.90 -2.76
CA SER A 269 -16.22 -2.09 -3.56
C SER A 269 -15.65 -0.89 -2.82
N LYS A 270 -14.42 -0.53 -3.19
CA LYS A 270 -13.80 0.75 -2.87
C LYS A 270 -13.40 1.45 -4.16
N GLY A 271 -13.79 2.71 -4.29
CA GLY A 271 -13.43 3.57 -5.41
C GLY A 271 -12.60 4.75 -4.93
N ALA A 272 -11.91 5.40 -5.87
CA ALA A 272 -11.23 6.67 -5.67
C ALA A 272 -10.99 7.34 -7.02
N TRP A 273 -10.77 8.66 -7.00
CA TRP A 273 -10.29 9.40 -8.16
C TRP A 273 -9.30 10.49 -7.75
N GLY A 274 -8.42 10.87 -8.66
CA GLY A 274 -7.38 11.86 -8.38
C GLY A 274 -6.65 12.31 -9.63
N VAL A 275 -6.10 13.52 -9.57
CA VAL A 275 -5.25 14.06 -10.62
C VAL A 275 -3.89 13.38 -10.55
N THR A 276 -3.46 12.77 -11.66
CA THR A 276 -2.17 12.09 -11.78
C THR A 276 -1.03 13.10 -11.98
N SER A 277 0.21 12.67 -11.78
CA SER A 277 1.41 13.53 -11.90
C SER A 277 1.59 14.21 -13.27
N ASN A 278 1.00 13.66 -14.33
CA ASN A 278 0.97 14.24 -15.67
C ASN A 278 -0.24 15.17 -15.93
N GLY A 279 -1.05 15.47 -14.91
CA GLY A 279 -2.19 16.38 -14.97
C GLY A 279 -3.50 15.78 -15.49
N GLY A 280 -3.53 14.48 -15.81
CA GLY A 280 -4.78 13.77 -16.16
C GLY A 280 -5.59 13.37 -14.92
N MET A 281 -6.82 12.89 -15.13
CA MET A 281 -7.64 12.28 -14.08
C MET A 281 -7.56 10.76 -14.18
N LEU A 282 -7.31 10.11 -13.05
CA LEU A 282 -7.49 8.68 -12.86
C LEU A 282 -8.71 8.44 -11.99
N VAL A 283 -9.66 7.66 -12.49
CA VAL A 283 -10.78 7.11 -11.71
C VAL A 283 -10.56 5.62 -11.62
N ARG A 284 -10.62 5.03 -10.42
CA ARG A 284 -10.44 3.60 -10.25
C ARG A 284 -11.34 3.02 -9.16
N GLN A 285 -11.65 1.74 -9.30
CA GLN A 285 -12.48 1.01 -8.35
C GLN A 285 -12.13 -0.47 -8.39
N PHE A 286 -12.21 -1.13 -7.25
CA PHE A 286 -12.04 -2.57 -7.17
C PHE A 286 -12.99 -3.17 -6.14
N GLY A 287 -13.23 -4.47 -6.23
CA GLY A 287 -14.28 -5.09 -5.45
C GLY A 287 -14.53 -6.57 -5.71
N LEU A 288 -15.60 -7.07 -5.09
CA LEU A 288 -16.24 -8.35 -5.38
C LEU A 288 -17.60 -8.10 -6.03
N ILE A 289 -17.91 -8.82 -7.10
CA ILE A 289 -19.23 -8.82 -7.73
C ILE A 289 -19.73 -10.23 -7.96
N ARG A 290 -21.05 -10.37 -8.09
CA ARG A 290 -21.70 -11.57 -8.61
C ARG A 290 -22.07 -11.35 -10.09
N LEU A 291 -21.52 -12.19 -10.96
CA LEU A 291 -21.80 -12.24 -12.40
C LEU A 291 -23.18 -12.84 -12.68
N ALA A 292 -23.65 -12.71 -13.92
CA ALA A 292 -24.97 -13.20 -14.34
C ALA A 292 -25.10 -14.73 -14.28
N ASP A 293 -24.00 -15.46 -14.46
CA ASP A 293 -23.93 -16.92 -14.29
C ASP A 293 -23.94 -17.38 -12.82
N GLY A 294 -23.87 -16.44 -11.88
CA GLY A 294 -23.90 -16.68 -10.44
C GLY A 294 -22.53 -16.72 -9.78
N ASN A 295 -21.43 -16.68 -10.55
CA ASN A 295 -20.08 -16.75 -9.99
C ASN A 295 -19.69 -15.42 -9.33
N THR A 296 -19.00 -15.52 -8.20
CA THR A 296 -18.41 -14.36 -7.54
C THR A 296 -16.96 -14.22 -7.96
N VAL A 297 -16.57 -13.02 -8.38
CA VAL A 297 -15.21 -12.72 -8.85
C VAL A 297 -14.69 -11.47 -8.15
N GLY A 298 -13.37 -11.41 -7.97
CA GLY A 298 -12.65 -10.17 -7.71
C GLY A 298 -12.49 -9.39 -9.00
N ILE A 299 -12.72 -8.08 -8.96
CA ILE A 299 -12.66 -7.19 -10.13
C ILE A 299 -11.93 -5.91 -9.76
N ALA A 300 -11.13 -5.38 -10.68
CA ALA A 300 -10.53 -4.06 -10.57
C ALA A 300 -10.60 -3.34 -11.92
N MET A 301 -11.01 -2.09 -11.91
CA MET A 301 -11.20 -1.25 -13.09
C MET A 301 -10.57 0.12 -12.88
N ALA A 302 -10.08 0.71 -13.95
CA ALA A 302 -9.66 2.09 -13.97
C ALA A 302 -9.98 2.74 -15.34
N ALA A 303 -10.24 4.04 -15.30
CA ALA A 303 -10.37 4.90 -16.45
C ALA A 303 -9.44 6.10 -16.27
N SER A 304 -8.65 6.42 -17.29
CA SER A 304 -7.85 7.64 -17.34
C SER A 304 -8.32 8.56 -18.45
N GLN A 305 -8.22 9.87 -18.21
CA GLN A 305 -8.64 10.91 -19.15
C GLN A 305 -7.79 12.17 -18.98
N ALA A 306 -7.77 13.03 -20.01
CA ALA A 306 -7.02 14.28 -19.97
C ALA A 306 -7.71 15.40 -19.14
N SER A 307 -9.03 15.33 -18.93
CA SER A 307 -9.78 16.29 -18.11
C SER A 307 -9.60 16.00 -16.62
N ASP A 308 -9.70 17.04 -15.78
CA ASP A 308 -9.68 17.00 -14.32
C ASP A 308 -11.05 16.73 -13.66
N ASP A 309 -12.12 16.48 -14.44
CA ASP A 309 -13.46 16.14 -13.92
C ASP A 309 -13.62 14.61 -13.80
N PRO A 310 -13.80 14.05 -12.59
CA PRO A 310 -13.97 12.61 -12.40
C PRO A 310 -15.31 12.08 -12.93
N ALA A 311 -16.29 12.92 -13.25
CA ALA A 311 -17.63 12.49 -13.65
C ALA A 311 -17.61 11.60 -14.90
N VAL A 312 -16.78 11.93 -15.89
CA VAL A 312 -16.64 11.17 -17.14
C VAL A 312 -16.11 9.76 -16.87
N GLY A 313 -14.99 9.63 -16.16
CA GLY A 313 -14.41 8.34 -15.78
C GLY A 313 -15.34 7.51 -14.88
N ARG A 314 -16.05 8.14 -13.94
CA ARG A 314 -17.06 7.46 -13.10
C ARG A 314 -18.24 6.93 -13.93
N ALA A 315 -18.70 7.69 -14.93
CA ALA A 315 -19.75 7.24 -15.84
C ALA A 315 -19.28 6.06 -16.70
N ALA A 316 -18.05 6.13 -17.24
CA ALA A 316 -17.44 5.05 -18.01
C ALA A 316 -17.32 3.75 -17.18
N ILE A 317 -16.80 3.83 -15.95
CA ILE A 317 -16.71 2.67 -15.04
C ILE A 317 -18.11 2.15 -14.67
N THR A 318 -19.10 3.02 -14.50
CA THR A 318 -20.49 2.61 -14.21
C THR A 318 -21.09 1.82 -15.36
N GLU A 319 -20.92 2.29 -16.60
CA GLU A 319 -21.38 1.55 -17.77
C GLU A 319 -20.65 0.21 -17.89
N LEU A 320 -19.32 0.20 -17.75
CA LEU A 320 -18.50 -1.01 -17.83
C LEU A 320 -18.92 -2.04 -16.76
N SER A 321 -19.14 -1.61 -15.52
CA SER A 321 -19.59 -2.46 -14.41
C SER A 321 -20.88 -3.21 -14.77
N ASN A 322 -21.83 -2.50 -15.41
CA ASN A 322 -23.09 -3.07 -15.85
C ASN A 322 -22.92 -4.05 -17.03
N GLN A 323 -22.02 -3.76 -17.97
CA GLN A 323 -21.72 -4.66 -19.09
C GLN A 323 -21.04 -5.94 -18.60
N VAL A 324 -19.99 -5.82 -17.78
CA VAL A 324 -19.23 -6.95 -17.23
C VAL A 324 -20.12 -7.88 -16.44
N ARG A 325 -20.97 -7.35 -15.56
CA ARG A 325 -21.91 -8.18 -14.78
C ARG A 325 -22.79 -9.06 -15.66
N ARG A 326 -23.19 -8.59 -16.85
CA ARG A 326 -24.08 -9.31 -17.76
C ARG A 326 -23.35 -10.25 -18.73
N LEU A 327 -22.19 -9.83 -19.22
CA LEU A 327 -21.50 -10.46 -20.34
C LEU A 327 -20.35 -11.38 -19.90
N ALA A 328 -19.69 -11.08 -18.79
CA ALA A 328 -18.58 -11.89 -18.31
C ALA A 328 -19.11 -13.21 -17.71
N THR A 329 -18.60 -14.34 -18.22
CA THR A 329 -18.95 -15.70 -17.78
C THR A 329 -17.74 -16.62 -17.90
N GLY A 330 -17.82 -17.84 -17.35
CA GLY A 330 -16.79 -18.87 -17.55
C GLY A 330 -15.58 -18.76 -16.62
N PHE A 331 -15.72 -17.99 -15.54
CA PHE A 331 -14.75 -18.00 -14.43
C PHE A 331 -15.00 -19.21 -13.52
N ASP A 332 -13.93 -19.75 -12.95
CA ASP A 332 -14.02 -20.88 -12.00
C ASP A 332 -14.88 -20.54 -10.77
N ASP A 333 -15.55 -21.56 -10.22
CA ASP A 333 -16.22 -21.48 -8.92
C ASP A 333 -15.23 -21.13 -7.79
N ALA A 334 -15.76 -20.55 -6.71
CA ALA A 334 -14.97 -20.17 -5.55
C ALA A 334 -14.23 -21.36 -4.91
N ARG A 335 -12.91 -21.22 -4.68
CA ARG A 335 -12.06 -22.24 -4.05
C ARG A 335 -11.39 -21.71 -2.77
N CYS A 336 -12.00 -21.97 -1.62
CA CYS A 336 -11.53 -21.47 -0.31
C CYS A 336 -11.06 -22.57 0.66
N SER A 337 -10.94 -23.81 0.19
CA SER A 337 -10.57 -25.01 0.97
C SER A 337 -9.25 -25.59 0.49
#